data_AF-A0A8J7R2U6-F1
#
_entry.id   AF-A0A8J7R2U6-F1
#
_cell.length_a   1.000
_cell.length_b   1.000
_cell.length_c   1.000
_cell.angle_alpha   90.00
_cell.angle_beta   90.00
_cell.angle_gamma   90.00
#
_symmetry.space_group_name_H-M   'P 1'
#
loop_
_entity.id
_entity.type
_entity.pdbx_description
1 polymer ?
#
loop_
_entity_poly.entity_id
_entity_poly.type
_entity_poly.pdbx_seq_one_letter_code
_entity_poly.pdbx_strand_id
1 'polypeptide(L)'
;MAETRYLSELFNVQPPNWGLRGDPFLWEDMKQAFSGVPFPYDSFRLVQDVKRLFREKTGAELENGAHPYVAAYDKGGMSSGQVSGRFWLNTAIPLLLALRDIAESNMEEFDGILKDGTARFALRSHPCSPN
;
A
#
# COMPACT_ATOMS: atom_id res chain seq x y z
N MET A 1 -26.73 6.01 -6.29
CA MET A 1 -25.75 5.88 -7.38
C MET A 1 -24.80 4.78 -6.95
N ALA A 2 -24.53 3.76 -7.77
CA ALA A 2 -23.57 2.73 -7.38
C ALA A 2 -22.20 3.41 -7.29
N GLU A 3 -21.70 3.63 -6.08
CA GLU A 3 -20.39 4.24 -5.86
C GLU A 3 -19.34 3.30 -6.44
N THR A 4 -18.80 3.64 -7.61
CA THR A 4 -17.64 2.93 -8.14
C THR A 4 -16.47 3.20 -7.21
N ARG A 5 -16.08 2.17 -6.46
CA ARG A 5 -14.93 2.22 -5.57
C ARG A 5 -13.67 1.95 -6.37
N TYR A 6 -12.60 2.64 -6.02
CA TYR A 6 -11.30 2.53 -6.69
C TYR A 6 -10.26 1.93 -5.76
N LEU A 7 -9.29 1.20 -6.32
CA LEU A 7 -8.16 0.67 -5.56
C LEU A 7 -7.37 1.75 -4.82
N SER A 8 -7.34 2.99 -5.33
CA SER A 8 -6.74 4.13 -4.64
C SER A 8 -7.30 4.38 -3.24
N GLU A 9 -8.53 3.95 -2.96
CA GLU A 9 -9.11 4.07 -1.61
C GLU A 9 -8.38 3.19 -0.59
N LEU A 10 -7.85 2.04 -0.99
CA LEU A 10 -7.02 1.21 -0.11
C LEU A 10 -5.80 2.00 0.39
N PHE A 11 -5.26 2.89 -0.44
CA PHE A 11 -4.14 3.75 -0.10
C PHE A 11 -4.53 5.00 0.71
N ASN A 12 -5.82 5.30 0.90
CA ASN A 12 -6.21 6.31 1.90
C ASN A 12 -5.93 5.85 3.33
N VAL A 13 -5.87 4.53 3.55
CA VAL A 13 -5.57 3.94 4.85
C VAL A 13 -4.07 3.91 5.04
N GLN A 14 -3.56 4.71 5.98
CA GLN A 14 -2.13 4.76 6.21
C GLN A 14 -1.65 3.52 6.99
N PRO A 15 -0.49 2.95 6.62
CA PRO A 15 0.15 1.88 7.39
C PRO A 15 0.51 2.38 8.79
N PRO A 16 0.51 1.51 9.80
CA PRO A 16 0.75 1.91 11.20
C PRO A 16 2.18 2.41 11.43
N ASN A 17 3.15 1.92 10.64
CA ASN A 17 4.55 2.30 10.71
C ASN A 17 5.10 2.37 9.28
N TRP A 18 5.84 3.43 8.98
CA TRP A 18 6.60 3.55 7.73
C TRP A 18 7.97 2.90 7.89
N GLY A 19 8.50 2.29 6.83
CA GLY A 19 9.85 1.69 6.84
C GLY A 19 10.94 2.77 6.81
N LEU A 20 11.02 3.49 5.70
CA LEU A 20 11.97 4.56 5.38
C LEU A 20 11.23 5.81 4.92
N ARG A 21 11.96 6.93 4.83
CA ARG A 21 11.39 8.24 4.51
C ARG A 21 10.88 8.36 3.07
N GLY A 22 11.30 7.48 2.16
CA GLY A 22 10.79 7.42 0.78
C GLY A 22 9.48 6.63 0.64
N ASP A 23 9.17 5.74 1.58
CA ASP A 23 7.95 4.91 1.52
C ASP A 23 6.64 5.71 1.45
N PRO A 24 6.42 6.79 2.24
CA PRO A 24 5.18 7.58 2.12
C PRO A 24 5.05 8.27 0.75
N PHE A 25 6.16 8.63 0.09
CA PHE A 25 6.10 9.21 -1.25
C PHE A 25 5.72 8.16 -2.29
N LEU A 26 6.33 6.97 -2.22
CA LEU A 26 5.97 5.86 -3.11
C LEU A 26 4.53 5.42 -2.89
N TRP A 27 4.04 5.45 -1.66
CA TRP A 27 2.65 5.15 -1.32
C TRP A 27 1.66 6.07 -2.03
N GLU A 28 1.89 7.39 -1.99
CA GLU A 28 1.06 8.36 -2.71
C GLU A 28 1.17 8.20 -4.23
N ASP A 29 2.35 7.86 -4.75
CA ASP A 29 2.54 7.58 -6.17
C ASP A 29 1.75 6.34 -6.62
N MET A 30 1.72 5.29 -5.79
CA MET A 30 0.91 4.09 -6.06
C MET A 30 -0.59 4.40 -5.98
N LYS A 31 -1.01 5.19 -4.99
CA LYS A 31 -2.39 5.68 -4.90
C LYS A 31 -2.85 6.37 -6.18
N GLN A 32 -2.01 7.24 -6.74
CA GLN A 32 -2.31 7.91 -8.01
C GLN A 32 -2.36 6.92 -9.17
N ALA A 33 -1.42 5.97 -9.25
CA ALA A 33 -1.40 4.94 -10.28
C ALA A 33 -2.67 4.06 -10.27
N PHE A 34 -3.22 3.77 -9.08
CA PHE A 34 -4.42 2.96 -8.89
C PHE A 34 -5.73 3.76 -8.85
N SER A 35 -5.68 5.09 -9.03
CA SER A 35 -6.87 5.95 -8.99
C SER A 35 -7.90 5.66 -10.08
N GLY A 36 -7.47 5.11 -11.22
CA GLY A 36 -8.36 4.72 -12.32
C GLY A 36 -8.81 3.26 -12.29
N VAL A 37 -8.42 2.47 -11.28
CA VAL A 37 -8.68 1.02 -11.26
C VAL A 37 -9.92 0.73 -10.40
N PRO A 38 -11.04 0.29 -11.00
CA PRO A 38 -12.26 0.00 -10.27
C PRO A 38 -12.14 -1.32 -9.48
N PHE A 39 -12.87 -1.39 -8.39
CA PHE A 39 -13.04 -2.59 -7.56
C PHE A 39 -14.26 -3.43 -8.02
N PRO A 40 -14.28 -4.77 -7.89
CA PRO A 40 -13.27 -5.67 -7.30
C PRO A 40 -12.05 -5.89 -8.20
N TYR A 41 -10.86 -5.98 -7.59
CA TYR A 41 -9.60 -6.27 -8.28
C TYR A 41 -9.00 -7.58 -7.79
N ASP A 42 -8.38 -8.33 -8.69
CA ASP A 42 -7.76 -9.61 -8.37
C ASP A 42 -6.54 -9.42 -7.43
N SER A 43 -6.48 -10.21 -6.36
CA SER A 43 -5.43 -10.11 -5.35
C SER A 43 -4.05 -10.44 -5.91
N PHE A 44 -3.96 -11.43 -6.79
CA PHE A 44 -2.70 -11.79 -7.45
C PHE A 44 -2.24 -10.67 -8.39
N ARG A 45 -3.15 -10.09 -9.17
CA ARG A 45 -2.85 -8.91 -10.00
C ARG A 45 -2.39 -7.72 -9.17
N LEU A 46 -3.04 -7.44 -8.03
CA LEU A 46 -2.64 -6.34 -7.14
C LEU A 46 -1.18 -6.47 -6.72
N VAL A 47 -0.76 -7.67 -6.29
CA VAL A 47 0.63 -7.93 -5.91
C VAL A 47 1.59 -7.75 -7.09
N GLN A 48 1.22 -8.25 -8.27
CA GLN A 48 2.04 -8.11 -9.48
C GLN A 48 2.18 -6.64 -9.91
N ASP A 49 1.10 -5.87 -9.89
CA ASP A 49 1.11 -4.46 -10.26
C ASP A 49 1.87 -3.62 -9.24
N VAL A 50 1.72 -3.88 -7.94
CA VAL A 50 2.52 -3.22 -6.91
C VAL A 50 4.01 -3.50 -7.10
N LYS A 51 4.39 -4.77 -7.36
CA LYS A 51 5.80 -5.14 -7.66
C LYS A 51 6.32 -4.45 -8.91
N ARG A 52 5.50 -4.39 -9.95
CA ARG A 52 5.83 -3.73 -11.21
C ARG A 52 6.01 -2.22 -11.03
N LEU A 53 5.05 -1.54 -10.41
CA LEU A 53 5.11 -0.11 -10.11
C LEU A 53 6.28 0.23 -9.19
N PHE A 54 6.55 -0.61 -8.19
CA PHE A 54 7.75 -0.47 -7.36
C PHE A 54 9.01 -0.50 -8.22
N ARG A 55 9.15 -1.46 -9.13
CA ARG A 55 10.31 -1.53 -10.03
C ARG A 55 10.38 -0.36 -10.99
N GLU A 56 9.25 0.08 -11.55
CA GLU A 56 9.20 1.23 -12.46
C GLU A 56 9.56 2.55 -11.75
N LYS A 57 9.11 2.74 -10.51
CA LYS A 57 9.38 3.96 -9.72
C LYS A 57 10.75 3.97 -9.06
N THR A 58 11.20 2.83 -8.56
CA THR A 58 12.45 2.72 -7.80
C THR A 58 13.64 2.25 -8.64
N GLY A 59 13.40 1.67 -9.82
CA GLY A 59 14.42 1.04 -10.66
C GLY A 59 14.93 -0.31 -10.15
N ALA A 60 14.51 -0.76 -8.97
CA ALA A 60 14.97 -2.00 -8.34
C ALA A 60 13.84 -3.02 -8.17
N GLU A 61 14.21 -4.30 -8.11
CA GLU A 61 13.25 -5.35 -7.82
C GLU A 61 12.80 -5.31 -6.35
N LEU A 62 11.52 -5.66 -6.13
CA LEU A 62 10.95 -5.65 -4.79
C LEU A 62 11.44 -6.88 -4.00
N GLU A 63 12.51 -6.69 -3.24
CA GLU A 63 13.10 -7.72 -2.38
C GLU A 63 13.19 -7.29 -0.91
N ASN A 64 13.27 -8.25 0.01
CA ASN A 64 13.34 -7.98 1.44
C ASN A 64 14.62 -7.23 1.84
N GLY A 65 15.71 -7.37 1.09
CA GLY A 65 16.95 -6.62 1.31
C GLY A 65 17.07 -5.32 0.50
N ALA A 66 16.07 -5.02 -0.35
CA ALA A 66 16.16 -3.90 -1.28
C ALA A 66 15.88 -2.57 -0.56
N HIS A 67 16.83 -1.64 -0.68
CA HIS A 67 16.69 -0.26 -0.25
C HIS A 67 16.97 0.70 -1.40
N PRO A 68 16.16 0.69 -2.47
CA PRO A 68 16.42 1.56 -3.59
C PRO A 68 16.29 3.03 -3.19
N TYR A 69 17.23 3.82 -3.69
CA TYR A 69 17.21 5.26 -3.55
C TYR A 69 16.50 5.87 -4.76
N VAL A 70 15.46 6.64 -4.49
CA VAL A 70 14.68 7.35 -5.50
C VAL A 70 14.95 8.84 -5.34
N ALA A 71 15.75 9.39 -6.25
CA ALA A 71 16.09 10.81 -6.24
C ALA A 71 14.86 11.73 -6.28
N ALA A 72 13.76 11.31 -6.90
CA ALA A 72 12.51 12.07 -6.93
C ALA A 72 11.88 12.28 -5.54
N TYR A 73 12.19 11.41 -4.59
CA TYR A 73 11.73 11.50 -3.20
C TYR A 73 12.78 12.17 -2.29
N ASP A 74 13.94 12.53 -2.84
CA ASP A 74 14.96 13.28 -2.11
C ASP A 74 14.60 14.77 -2.08
N LYS A 75 13.99 15.20 -0.97
CA LYS A 75 13.68 16.60 -0.70
C LYS A 75 14.74 17.30 0.17
N GLY A 76 15.94 16.74 0.28
CA GLY A 76 17.03 17.25 1.10
C GLY A 76 17.03 16.67 2.52
N GLY A 77 18.19 16.19 2.97
CA GLY A 77 18.43 15.58 4.28
C GLY A 77 19.14 14.22 4.19
N MET A 78 19.85 13.79 5.25
CA MET A 78 20.48 12.46 5.29
C MET A 78 19.38 11.37 5.26
N SER A 79 19.44 10.47 4.27
CA SER A 79 18.48 9.39 3.96
C SER A 79 17.10 9.80 3.43
N SER A 80 16.96 11.02 2.90
CA SER A 80 15.78 11.43 2.14
C SER A 80 15.72 10.65 0.82
N GLY A 81 14.64 9.91 0.58
CA GLY A 81 14.37 9.25 -0.71
C GLY A 81 14.69 7.76 -0.82
N GLN A 82 15.15 7.09 0.24
CA GLN A 82 15.24 5.63 0.25
C GLN A 82 13.88 5.00 0.58
N VAL A 83 13.54 3.93 -0.14
CA VAL A 83 12.32 3.14 0.03
C VAL A 83 12.70 1.76 0.55
N SER A 84 11.89 1.16 1.44
CA SER A 84 12.20 -0.16 1.99
C SER A 84 11.39 -1.27 1.33
N GLY A 85 12.04 -2.10 0.53
CA GLY A 85 11.40 -3.29 -0.05
C GLY A 85 10.88 -4.26 1.01
N ARG A 86 11.57 -4.36 2.17
CA ARG A 86 11.10 -5.09 3.35
C ARG A 86 9.75 -4.61 3.84
N PHE A 87 9.59 -3.29 3.98
CA PHE A 87 8.33 -2.69 4.41
C PHE A 87 7.20 -2.99 3.41
N TRP A 88 7.49 -2.87 2.11
CA TRP A 88 6.52 -3.15 1.08
C TRP A 88 6.03 -4.60 1.08
N LEU A 89 6.96 -5.56 1.26
CA LEU A 89 6.64 -6.99 1.29
C LEU A 89 5.95 -7.43 2.58
N ASN A 90 6.37 -6.93 3.74
CA ASN A 90 5.87 -7.41 5.04
C ASN A 90 4.71 -6.58 5.59
N THR A 91 4.49 -5.36 5.10
CA THR A 91 3.50 -4.44 5.66
C THR A 91 2.58 -3.87 4.58
N ALA A 92 3.11 -3.22 3.54
CA ALA A 92 2.27 -2.55 2.55
C ALA A 92 1.37 -3.53 1.77
N ILE A 93 1.96 -4.57 1.15
CA ILE A 93 1.23 -5.54 0.35
C ILE A 93 0.21 -6.32 1.20
N PRO A 94 0.58 -6.91 2.36
CA PRO A 94 -0.39 -7.59 3.22
C PRO A 94 -1.53 -6.68 3.68
N LEU A 95 -1.24 -5.40 3.98
CA LEU A 95 -2.27 -4.42 4.36
C LEU A 95 -3.25 -4.18 3.22
N LEU A 96 -2.77 -3.94 1.99
CA LEU A 96 -3.63 -3.72 0.83
C LEU A 96 -4.51 -4.94 0.53
N LEU A 97 -3.96 -6.16 0.66
CA LEU A 97 -4.71 -7.40 0.50
C LEU A 97 -5.79 -7.56 1.58
N ALA A 98 -5.48 -7.27 2.84
CA ALA A 98 -6.44 -7.33 3.93
C ALA A 98 -7.56 -6.29 3.75
N LEU A 99 -7.23 -5.05 3.39
CA LEU A 99 -8.23 -4.01 3.12
C LEU A 99 -9.13 -4.38 1.94
N ARG A 100 -8.56 -4.96 0.89
CA ARG A 100 -9.32 -5.50 -0.25
C ARG A 100 -10.26 -6.62 0.18
N ASP A 101 -9.79 -7.57 0.98
CA ASP A 101 -10.61 -8.68 1.48
C ASP A 101 -11.79 -8.20 2.35
N ILE A 102 -11.53 -7.21 3.23
CA ILE A 102 -12.56 -6.52 4.01
C ILE A 102 -13.53 -5.80 3.08
N ALA A 103 -13.05 -5.09 2.06
CA ALA A 103 -13.92 -4.39 1.11
C ALA A 103 -14.79 -5.35 0.29
N GLU A 104 -14.31 -6.55 -0.04
CA GLU A 104 -15.12 -7.59 -0.70
C GLU A 104 -16.13 -8.24 0.25
N SER A 105 -15.73 -8.47 1.51
CA SER A 105 -16.57 -9.18 2.50
C SER A 105 -17.59 -8.27 3.18
N ASN A 106 -17.20 -7.05 3.52
CA ASN A 106 -17.99 -6.07 4.26
C ASN A 106 -17.59 -4.63 3.92
N MET A 107 -18.27 -4.05 2.93
CA MET A 107 -18.01 -2.69 2.46
C MET A 107 -18.33 -1.61 3.51
N GLU A 108 -19.25 -1.85 4.45
CA GLU A 108 -19.56 -0.91 5.53
C GLU A 108 -18.39 -0.81 6.54
N GLU A 109 -17.76 -1.94 6.86
CA GLU A 109 -16.56 -1.95 7.71
C GLU A 109 -15.40 -1.23 7.02
N PHE A 110 -15.22 -1.47 5.72
CA PHE A 110 -14.22 -0.76 4.93
C PHE A 110 -14.44 0.76 4.93
N ASP A 111 -15.68 1.23 4.79
CA ASP A 111 -16.02 2.66 4.86
C ASP A 111 -15.70 3.26 6.25
N GLY A 112 -15.90 2.49 7.32
CA GLY A 112 -15.47 2.84 8.67
C GLY A 112 -13.94 3.02 8.76
N ILE A 113 -13.17 2.08 8.21
CA ILE A 113 -11.71 2.16 8.18
C ILE A 113 -11.23 3.37 7.37
N LEU A 114 -11.89 3.68 6.24
CA LEU A 114 -11.58 4.87 5.44
C LEU A 114 -11.84 6.17 6.21
N LYS A 115 -12.91 6.24 7.01
CA LYS A 115 -13.23 7.39 7.87
C LYS A 115 -12.19 7.60 8.97
N ASP A 116 -11.67 6.52 9.55
CA ASP A 116 -10.59 6.57 10.54
C ASP A 116 -9.21 6.90 9.91
N GLY A 117 -9.04 6.65 8.61
CA GLY A 117 -7.79 6.94 7.87
C GLY A 117 -6.56 6.15 8.33
N THR A 118 -6.74 5.20 9.26
CA THR A 118 -5.63 4.51 9.93
C THR A 118 -5.83 2.99 9.90
N ALA A 119 -4.80 2.23 9.52
CA ALA A 119 -4.82 0.76 9.49
C ALA A 119 -4.97 0.08 10.89
N ARG A 120 -5.19 0.86 11.95
CA ARG A 120 -5.27 0.41 13.34
C ARG A 120 -6.34 -0.65 13.57
N PHE A 121 -7.45 -0.58 12.82
CA PHE A 121 -8.55 -1.54 12.90
C PHE A 121 -8.34 -2.75 11.99
N ALA A 122 -7.82 -2.55 10.77
CA ALA A 122 -7.59 -3.62 9.79
C ALA A 122 -6.67 -4.73 10.32
N LEU A 123 -5.61 -4.36 11.06
CA LEU A 123 -4.67 -5.33 11.65
C LEU A 123 -5.14 -5.94 12.99
N ARG A 124 -6.19 -5.39 13.60
CA ARG A 124 -6.68 -5.82 14.91
C ARG A 124 -7.83 -6.83 14.80
N SER A 125 -8.61 -6.78 13.73
CA SER A 125 -9.73 -7.70 13.48
C SER A 125 -9.34 -8.98 12.74
N HIS A 126 -8.21 -8.99 12.03
CA HIS A 126 -7.65 -10.20 11.42
C HIS A 126 -6.25 -10.45 12.00
N PRO A 127 -6.12 -11.28 13.06
CA PRO A 127 -4.82 -11.80 13.42
C PRO A 127 -4.36 -12.69 12.27
N CYS A 128 -3.59 -12.13 11.34
CA CYS A 128 -2.62 -12.92 10.59
C CYS A 128 -1.62 -13.45 11.61
N SER A 129 -2.01 -14.52 12.31
CA SER A 129 -1.13 -15.36 13.08
C SER A 129 -0.30 -16.16 12.07
N PRO A 130 1.03 -16.00 12.03
CA PRO A 130 1.86 -17.02 11.43
C PRO A 130 1.82 -18.23 12.39
N ASN A 131 1.40 -19.38 11.88
CA ASN A 131 1.63 -20.68 12.51
C ASN A 131 3.09 -21.11 12.24
#